data_AF-A0A934PNC3-F1
#
_entry.id   AF-A0A934PNC3-F1
#
_cell.length_a   1.000
_cell.length_b   1.000
_cell.length_c   1.000
_cell.angle_alpha   90.00
_cell.angle_beta   90.00
_cell.angle_gamma   90.00
#
_symmetry.space_group_name_H-M   'P 1'
#
loop_
_entity.id
_entity.type
_entity.pdbx_description
1 polymer ?
#
loop_
_entity_poly.entity_id
_entity_poly.type
_entity_poly.pdbx_seq_one_letter_code
_entity_poly.pdbx_strand_id
1 'polypeptide(L)'
;MVNASEKLLIFGRYIGQRVLVKSYLNNEVQIGTLKGVKQNGVLININEVSRWIPVSDKLELCDIKLLLKPLKNLTPEIISTANGLPVQAFITPYYQQLGFDMPVYIAPGHPCNCNYVQEIGLADYRSARELTTAN
;
A
#
# COMPACT_ATOMS: atom_id res chain seq x y z
N MET A 1 -8.53 -11.04 -6.39
CA MET A 1 -7.13 -10.62 -6.64
C MET A 1 -7.18 -9.17 -7.09
N VAL A 2 -6.40 -8.28 -6.48
CA VAL A 2 -6.44 -6.83 -6.77
C VAL A 2 -5.72 -6.57 -8.09
N ASN A 3 -6.39 -5.93 -9.05
CA ASN A 3 -5.82 -5.66 -10.37
C ASN A 3 -4.85 -4.47 -10.35
N ALA A 4 -4.09 -4.26 -11.43
CA ALA A 4 -3.07 -3.23 -11.52
C ALA A 4 -3.64 -1.82 -11.30
N SER A 5 -4.82 -1.52 -11.84
CA SER A 5 -5.47 -0.22 -11.65
C SER A 5 -5.84 0.03 -10.19
N GLU A 6 -6.37 -0.97 -9.50
CA GLU A 6 -6.67 -0.90 -8.06
C GLU A 6 -5.39 -0.78 -7.23
N LYS A 7 -4.35 -1.56 -7.55
CA LYS A 7 -3.02 -1.43 -6.91
C LYS A 7 -2.51 0.00 -7.02
N LEU A 8 -2.59 0.62 -8.20
CA LEU A 8 -2.17 2.00 -8.45
C LEU A 8 -3.01 3.01 -7.66
N LEU A 9 -4.33 2.84 -7.60
CA LEU A 9 -5.21 3.68 -6.77
C LEU A 9 -4.83 3.62 -5.30
N ILE A 10 -4.53 2.43 -4.79
CA ILE A 10 -4.08 2.22 -3.41
C ILE A 10 -2.73 2.91 -3.21
N PHE A 11 -1.71 2.63 -4.03
CA PHE A 11 -0.40 3.28 -3.93
C PHE A 11 -0.50 4.81 -3.95
N GLY A 12 -1.40 5.39 -4.75
CA GLY A 12 -1.61 6.83 -4.81
C GLY A 12 -1.95 7.47 -3.45
N ARG A 13 -2.59 6.71 -2.55
CA ARG A 13 -2.95 7.16 -1.20
C ARG A 13 -1.78 7.12 -0.21
N TYR A 14 -0.68 6.45 -0.55
CA TYR A 14 0.50 6.28 0.31
C TYR A 14 1.75 6.97 -0.25
N ILE A 15 1.60 7.98 -1.12
CA ILE A 15 2.73 8.80 -1.55
C ILE A 15 3.43 9.38 -0.31
N GLY A 16 4.76 9.26 -0.28
CA GLY A 16 5.61 9.61 0.85
C GLY A 16 5.97 8.44 1.76
N GLN A 17 5.25 7.31 1.69
CA GLN A 17 5.55 6.13 2.51
C GLN A 17 6.75 5.34 1.98
N ARG A 18 7.37 4.58 2.88
CA ARG A 18 8.43 3.63 2.52
C ARG A 18 7.83 2.41 1.85
N VAL A 19 8.57 1.87 0.90
CA VAL A 19 8.20 0.67 0.15
C VAL A 19 9.37 -0.29 0.07
N LEU A 20 9.07 -1.58 0.17
CA LEU A 20 9.97 -2.67 -0.20
C LEU A 20 9.76 -2.98 -1.68
N VAL A 21 10.85 -3.07 -2.43
CA VAL A 21 10.86 -3.51 -3.81
C VAL A 21 11.71 -4.78 -3.88
N LYS A 22 11.07 -5.90 -4.20
CA LYS A 22 11.77 -7.15 -4.48
C LYS A 22 11.75 -7.39 -5.98
N SER A 23 12.92 -7.37 -6.61
CA SER A 23 13.07 -7.65 -8.04
C SER A 23 13.09 -9.16 -8.27
N TYR A 24 12.25 -9.66 -9.17
CA TYR A 24 12.27 -11.07 -9.56
C TYR A 24 13.35 -11.38 -10.60
N LEU A 25 13.97 -10.36 -11.20
CA LEU A 25 15.01 -10.53 -12.22
C LEU A 25 16.37 -10.88 -11.61
N ASN A 26 16.71 -10.29 -10.46
CA ASN A 26 18.01 -10.46 -9.81
C ASN A 26 17.90 -10.81 -8.31
N ASN A 27 16.69 -11.09 -7.80
CA ASN A 27 16.40 -11.36 -6.39
C ASN A 27 16.85 -10.27 -5.41
N GLU A 28 17.16 -9.06 -5.90
CA GLU A 28 17.52 -7.96 -5.03
C GLU A 28 16.31 -7.42 -4.29
N VAL A 29 16.53 -7.09 -3.02
CA VAL A 29 15.56 -6.42 -2.15
C VAL A 29 16.08 -5.03 -1.86
N GLN A 30 15.28 -4.03 -2.20
CA GLN A 30 15.62 -2.63 -2.02
C GLN A 30 14.50 -1.92 -1.26
N ILE A 31 14.85 -0.93 -0.46
CA ILE A 31 13.86 -0.10 0.24
C ILE A 31 13.95 1.31 -0.32
N GLY A 32 12.80 1.85 -0.68
CA GLY A 32 12.68 3.20 -1.22
C GLY A 32 11.53 3.98 -0.59
N THR A 33 11.28 5.14 -1.18
CA THR A 33 10.12 5.98 -0.87
C THR A 33 9.24 6.09 -2.09
N LEU A 34 7.94 5.83 -1.93
CA LEU A 34 6.94 6.05 -2.97
C LEU A 34 6.76 7.55 -3.21
N LYS A 35 7.05 8.03 -4.42
CA LYS A 35 7.01 9.46 -4.78
C LYS A 35 5.83 9.83 -5.68
N GLY A 36 5.26 8.86 -6.40
CA GLY A 36 4.17 9.14 -7.32
C GLY A 36 3.62 7.89 -7.99
N VAL A 37 2.52 8.07 -8.70
CA VAL A 37 1.82 7.02 -9.44
C VAL A 37 1.41 7.57 -10.81
N LYS A 38 1.46 6.74 -11.83
CA LYS A 38 0.92 7.01 -13.18
C LYS A 38 0.16 5.79 -13.69
N GLN A 39 -0.44 5.91 -14.88
CA GLN A 39 -1.32 4.88 -15.45
C GLN A 39 -0.78 3.44 -15.49
N ASN A 40 0.54 3.24 -15.51
CA ASN A 40 1.17 1.92 -15.64
C ASN A 40 2.31 1.66 -14.64
N GLY A 41 2.43 2.45 -13.58
CA GLY A 41 3.51 2.23 -12.63
C GLY A 41 3.61 3.25 -11.52
N VAL A 42 4.56 2.97 -10.62
CA VAL A 42 4.85 3.79 -9.45
C VAL A 42 6.26 4.37 -9.55
N LEU A 43 6.42 5.60 -9.09
CA LEU A 43 7.71 6.26 -8.98
C LEU A 43 8.27 6.00 -7.59
N ILE A 44 9.41 5.33 -7.50
CA ILE A 44 10.05 5.00 -6.23
C ILE A 44 11.46 5.61 -6.24
N ASN A 45 11.79 6.34 -5.18
CA ASN A 45 13.13 6.84 -4.95
C ASN A 45 13.91 5.82 -4.11
N ILE A 46 15.00 5.28 -4.66
CA ILE A 46 15.88 4.30 -4.02
C ILE A 46 17.30 4.85 -4.10
N ASN A 47 17.99 5.00 -2.97
CA ASN A 47 19.37 5.53 -2.91
C ASN A 47 19.53 6.84 -3.72
N GLU A 48 18.60 7.78 -3.52
CA GLU A 48 18.55 9.09 -4.22
C GLU A 48 18.29 9.03 -5.73
N VAL A 49 18.09 7.83 -6.29
CA VAL A 49 17.73 7.63 -7.69
C VAL A 49 16.23 7.33 -7.79
N SER A 50 15.52 8.18 -8.52
CA SER A 50 14.10 7.98 -8.82
C SER A 50 13.91 7.04 -10.01
N ARG A 51 13.12 5.99 -9.82
CA ARG A 51 12.86 4.95 -10.83
C ARG A 51 11.37 4.70 -10.98
N TRP A 52 10.90 4.61 -12.22
CA TRP A 52 9.55 4.13 -12.51
C TRP A 52 9.55 2.60 -12.52
N ILE A 53 8.75 2.00 -11.66
CA ILE A 53 8.57 0.55 -11.60
C ILE A 53 7.18 0.22 -12.18
N PRO A 54 7.12 -0.63 -13.23
CA PRO A 54 5.85 -0.98 -13.85
C PRO A 54 4.99 -1.81 -12.92
N VAL A 55 3.68 -1.58 -12.96
CA VAL A 55 2.66 -2.40 -12.28
C VAL A 55 1.75 -2.96 -13.36
N SER A 56 1.64 -4.28 -13.45
CA SER A 56 0.93 -4.99 -14.50
C SER A 56 0.29 -6.26 -13.97
N ASP A 57 -0.89 -6.60 -14.48
CA ASP A 57 -1.56 -7.87 -14.18
C ASP A 57 -0.98 -9.05 -14.97
N LYS A 58 -0.30 -8.76 -16.09
CA LYS A 58 0.17 -9.78 -17.04
C LYS A 58 1.56 -10.30 -16.72
N LEU A 59 2.43 -9.43 -16.20
CA LEU A 59 3.82 -9.75 -15.91
C LEU A 59 4.30 -8.92 -14.74
N GLU A 60 4.54 -9.58 -13.61
CA GLU A 60 5.07 -8.96 -12.40
C GLU A 60 6.61 -9.09 -12.42
N LEU A 61 7.31 -7.97 -12.61
CA LEU A 61 8.78 -7.94 -12.61
C LEU A 61 9.35 -7.65 -11.21
N CYS A 62 8.56 -6.97 -10.38
CA CYS A 62 8.89 -6.64 -9.02
C CYS A 62 7.67 -6.87 -8.12
N ASP A 63 7.89 -7.40 -6.92
CA ASP A 63 6.93 -7.27 -5.82
C ASP A 63 7.15 -5.93 -5.12
N ILE A 64 6.08 -5.17 -4.93
CA ILE A 64 6.13 -3.88 -4.24
C ILE A 64 5.21 -3.95 -3.04
N LYS A 65 5.78 -3.82 -1.84
CA LYS A 65 5.03 -3.78 -0.58
C LYS A 65 5.19 -2.43 0.10
N LEU A 66 4.10 -1.85 0.57
CA LEU A 66 4.12 -0.71 1.48
C LEU A 66 4.66 -1.17 2.84
N LEU A 67 5.65 -0.46 3.37
CA LEU A 67 6.15 -0.69 4.72
C LEU A 67 5.28 0.12 5.69
N LEU A 68 4.21 -0.53 6.13
CA LEU A 68 3.23 0.03 7.05
C LEU A 68 3.54 -0.43 8.47
N LYS A 69 2.99 0.24 9.48
CA LYS A 69 3.15 -0.15 10.88
C LYS A 69 2.19 -1.31 11.23
N PRO A 70 2.60 -2.26 12.09
CA PRO A 70 1.75 -3.36 12.51
C PRO A 70 0.59 -2.85 13.35
N LEU A 71 -0.66 -3.11 12.95
CA LEU A 71 -1.83 -2.59 13.64
C LEU A 71 -2.92 -3.66 13.75
N LYS A 72 -3.17 -4.10 14.98
CA LYS A 72 -4.34 -4.89 15.37
C LYS A 72 -5.37 -3.93 15.95
N ASN A 73 -6.67 -4.25 15.84
CA ASN A 73 -7.84 -3.70 16.57
C ASN A 73 -8.98 -3.05 15.73
N LEU A 74 -9.15 -3.36 14.43
CA LEU A 74 -10.33 -2.88 13.67
C LEU A 74 -11.59 -3.65 14.09
N THR A 75 -12.63 -2.95 14.54
CA THR A 75 -13.92 -3.55 14.91
C THR A 75 -15.01 -3.24 13.89
N PRO A 76 -16.10 -4.05 13.82
CA PRO A 76 -17.24 -3.77 12.96
C PRO A 76 -17.88 -2.39 13.18
N GLU A 77 -17.90 -1.87 14.41
CA GLU A 77 -18.44 -0.52 14.68
C GLU A 77 -17.60 0.59 14.03
N ILE A 78 -16.27 0.45 14.05
CA ILE A 78 -15.36 1.40 13.40
C ILE A 78 -15.61 1.40 11.89
N ILE A 79 -15.82 0.21 11.29
CA ILE A 79 -16.15 0.06 9.87
C ILE A 79 -17.50 0.73 9.53
N SER A 80 -18.53 0.49 10.35
CA SER A 80 -19.84 1.10 10.16
C SER A 80 -19.77 2.62 10.23
N THR A 81 -19.03 3.14 11.22
CA THR A 81 -18.83 4.59 11.41
C THR A 81 -18.13 5.22 10.21
N ALA A 82 -17.06 4.60 9.71
CA ALA A 82 -16.33 5.11 8.55
C ALA A 82 -17.19 5.12 7.28
N ASN A 83 -17.98 4.08 7.04
CA ASN A 83 -18.89 4.00 5.90
C ASN A 83 -20.08 4.97 6.00
N GLY A 84 -20.42 5.42 7.22
CA GLY A 84 -21.44 6.44 7.47
C GLY A 84 -20.96 7.88 7.33
N LEU A 85 -19.66 8.12 7.06
CA LEU A 85 -19.13 9.47 6.93
C LEU A 85 -19.71 10.19 5.69
N PRO A 86 -20.01 11.50 5.80
CA PRO A 86 -20.70 12.24 4.75
C PRO A 86 -19.89 12.41 3.46
N VAL A 87 -18.56 12.29 3.53
CA VAL A 87 -17.66 12.40 2.38
C VAL A 87 -16.55 11.35 2.47
N GLN A 88 -16.27 10.67 1.35
CA GLN A 88 -15.24 9.63 1.27
C GLN A 88 -13.83 10.10 1.64
N ALA A 89 -13.54 11.39 1.45
CA ALA A 89 -12.27 11.98 1.84
C ALA A 89 -12.01 11.94 3.36
N PHE A 90 -13.05 11.79 4.20
CA PHE A 90 -12.92 11.70 5.66
C PHE A 90 -12.65 10.30 6.18
N ILE A 91 -12.88 9.27 5.37
CA ILE A 91 -12.65 7.87 5.74
C ILE A 91 -11.17 7.67 6.13
N THR A 92 -10.26 8.14 5.29
CA THR A 92 -8.81 8.03 5.53
C THR A 92 -8.36 8.74 6.81
N PRO A 93 -8.66 10.04 7.01
CA PRO A 93 -8.37 10.74 8.28
C PRO A 93 -8.97 10.05 9.50
N TYR A 94 -10.20 9.54 9.41
CA TYR A 94 -10.86 8.85 10.53
C TYR A 94 -10.05 7.65 11.01
N TYR A 95 -9.64 6.77 10.10
CA TYR A 95 -8.82 5.62 10.45
C TYR A 95 -7.43 6.01 10.96
N GLN A 96 -6.81 7.03 10.35
CA GLN A 96 -5.51 7.53 10.79
C GLN A 96 -5.56 8.14 12.20
N GLN A 97 -6.64 8.86 12.56
CA GLN A 97 -6.84 9.41 13.90
C GLN A 97 -6.93 8.32 14.98
N LEU A 98 -7.50 7.17 14.63
CA LEU A 98 -7.57 6.00 15.49
C LEU A 98 -6.26 5.19 15.53
N GLY A 99 -5.22 5.66 14.83
CA GLY A 99 -3.92 5.03 14.77
C GLY A 99 -3.83 3.86 13.80
N PHE A 100 -4.82 3.66 12.92
CA PHE A 100 -4.78 2.64 11.87
C PHE A 100 -3.97 3.11 10.66
N ASP A 101 -3.22 2.19 10.05
CA ASP A 101 -2.79 2.33 8.68
C ASP A 101 -4.05 2.13 7.84
N MET A 102 -4.46 3.24 7.23
CA MET A 102 -5.70 3.42 6.48
C MET A 102 -6.18 2.10 5.82
N PRO A 103 -7.39 1.61 6.08
CA PRO A 103 -7.93 0.51 5.33
C PRO A 103 -8.10 0.91 3.86
N VAL A 104 -8.08 -0.09 3.00
CA VAL A 104 -8.26 0.10 1.57
C VAL A 104 -9.65 0.68 1.35
N TYR A 105 -9.70 1.82 0.69
CA TYR A 105 -10.94 2.38 0.14
C TYR A 105 -10.72 2.66 -1.34
N ILE A 106 -11.43 1.92 -2.19
CA ILE A 106 -11.29 2.04 -3.66
C ILE A 106 -12.50 2.79 -4.22
N ALA A 107 -13.70 2.24 -4.06
CA ALA A 107 -14.98 2.80 -4.50
C ALA A 107 -16.13 2.20 -3.68
N PRO A 108 -17.31 2.85 -3.55
CA PRO A 108 -18.46 2.29 -2.84
C PRO A 108 -18.80 0.85 -3.27
N GLY A 109 -19.07 -0.03 -2.31
CA GLY A 109 -19.44 -1.43 -2.56
C GLY A 109 -18.30 -2.36 -3.00
N HIS A 110 -17.08 -1.86 -3.12
CA HIS A 110 -15.94 -2.67 -3.53
C HIS A 110 -15.56 -3.73 -2.46
N PRO A 111 -15.31 -5.00 -2.84
CA PRO A 111 -15.07 -6.10 -1.88
C PRO A 111 -13.79 -5.94 -1.05
N CYS A 112 -12.81 -5.20 -1.55
CA CYS A 112 -11.59 -4.90 -0.79
C CYS A 112 -11.74 -3.72 0.18
N ASN A 113 -12.88 -3.04 0.20
CA ASN A 113 -13.07 -1.96 1.15
C ASN A 113 -13.08 -2.50 2.58
N CYS A 114 -12.50 -1.74 3.51
CA CYS A 114 -12.38 -2.11 4.91
C CYS A 114 -11.38 -3.24 5.19
N ASN A 115 -10.73 -3.79 4.16
CA ASN A 115 -9.57 -4.66 4.35
C ASN A 115 -8.33 -3.81 4.55
N TYR A 116 -7.40 -4.30 5.35
CA TYR A 116 -6.07 -3.74 5.43
C TYR A 116 -5.29 -3.96 4.14
N VAL A 117 -4.35 -3.06 3.87
CA VAL A 117 -3.44 -3.19 2.73
C VAL A 117 -2.63 -4.49 2.81
N GLN A 118 -2.32 -4.99 4.01
CA GLN A 118 -1.67 -6.29 4.19
C GLN A 118 -2.57 -7.45 3.77
N GLU A 119 -3.85 -7.42 4.13
CA GLU A 119 -4.81 -8.50 3.84
C GLU A 119 -5.03 -8.68 2.34
N ILE A 120 -4.87 -7.62 1.56
CA ILE A 120 -4.90 -7.68 0.09
C ILE A 120 -3.51 -7.87 -0.54
N GLY A 121 -2.48 -8.12 0.27
CA GLY A 121 -1.13 -8.47 -0.18
C GLY A 121 -0.29 -7.29 -0.68
N LEU A 122 -0.56 -6.05 -0.28
CA LEU A 122 0.18 -4.86 -0.70
C LEU A 122 1.02 -4.20 0.39
N ALA A 123 1.00 -4.72 1.62
CA ALA A 123 1.82 -4.22 2.72
C ALA A 123 2.65 -5.33 3.37
N ASP A 124 3.79 -4.91 3.94
CA ASP A 124 4.62 -5.68 4.86
C ASP A 124 4.72 -4.88 6.15
N TYR A 125 4.46 -5.53 7.29
CA TYR A 125 4.47 -4.88 8.61
C TYR A 125 5.79 -5.05 9.36
N ARG A 126 6.76 -5.76 8.76
CA ARG A 126 8.12 -5.84 9.30
C ARG A 126 8.83 -4.51 9.06
N SER A 127 9.66 -4.11 10.01
CA SER A 127 10.51 -2.95 9.84
C SER A 127 11.55 -3.18 8.74
N ALA A 128 12.05 -2.08 8.18
CA ALA A 128 13.17 -2.12 7.22
C ALA A 128 14.37 -2.92 7.75
N ARG A 129 14.66 -2.83 9.05
CA ARG A 129 15.75 -3.56 9.70
C ARG A 129 15.51 -5.06 9.69
N GLU A 130 14.33 -5.50 10.09
CA GLU A 130 13.93 -6.92 10.07
C GLU A 130 13.99 -7.51 8.66
N LEU A 131 13.65 -6.72 7.64
CA LEU A 131 13.71 -7.13 6.24
C LEU A 131 15.14 -7.23 5.70
N THR A 132 16.07 -6.42 6.20
CA THR A 132 17.48 -6.44 5.76
C THR A 132 18.35 -7.47 6.48
N THR A 133 17.92 -7.98 7.64
CA THR A 133 18.73 -8.92 8.46
C THR A 133 18.40 -10.39 8.14
N ALA A 134 17.40 -10.64 7.29
CA ALA A 134 16.93 -11.97 6.91
C ALA A 134 17.62 -12.54 5.65
N ASN A 135 18.67 -11.88 5.15
CA ASN A 135 19.49 -12.32 4.02
C ASN A 135 20.95 -12.50 4.44
#